data_AF-A0A6N2CLM3-F1
#
_entry.id   AF-A0A6N2CLM3-F1
#
_cell.length_a   1.000
_cell.length_b   1.000
_cell.length_c   1.000
_cell.angle_alpha   90.00
_cell.angle_beta   90.00
_cell.angle_gamma   90.00
#
_symmetry.space_group_name_H-M   'P 1'
#
loop_
_entity.id
_entity.type
_entity.pdbx_description
1 polymer ?
#
loop_
_entity_poly.entity_id
_entity_poly.type
_entity_poly.pdbx_seq_one_letter_code
_entity_poly.pdbx_strand_id
1 'polypeptide(L)'
;MERKKEVIRLERESVIPVLKPRLIMALTDLIEHSSDRAEFLKLCKRVEYTIHAWYLLQFEDLMQLYSLFDPVNGAQKLEQQKLSPDEIDVLEQNFLTYLFQIMDKSNFKIASDEEIDVAHSGQYLLNLPISVDESKLDKKLLKKYFAEHPHESLPEFADKYIIFRRGIGFDKTTNYFFLEKVDMIISRIWGWILRKTRLFSRRSSSRHQKNLKKDDGINSEVEDQDLYVERIRIENMELR
;
A
#
# COMPACT_ATOMS: atom_id res chain seq x y z
N MET A 1 -3.58 33.93 5.17
CA MET A 1 -3.81 32.83 4.22
C MET A 1 -3.14 31.62 4.86
N GLU A 2 -3.89 30.82 5.60
CA GLU A 2 -3.36 29.64 6.31
C GLU A 2 -2.72 28.70 5.29
N ARG A 3 -1.48 28.28 5.54
CA ARG A 3 -0.82 27.29 4.71
C ARG A 3 -1.53 25.97 4.96
N LYS A 4 -2.19 25.41 3.94
CA LYS A 4 -2.75 24.06 4.01
C LYS A 4 -1.59 23.10 4.27
N LYS A 5 -1.59 22.46 5.44
CA LYS A 5 -0.64 21.41 5.78
C LYS A 5 -0.87 20.25 4.81
N GLU A 6 0.18 19.80 4.12
CA GLU A 6 0.13 18.55 3.35
C GLU A 6 0.17 17.40 4.35
N VAL A 7 -1.00 16.98 4.83
CA VAL A 7 -1.13 15.86 5.76
C VAL A 7 -1.44 14.61 4.95
N ILE A 8 -0.58 13.60 5.04
CA ILE A 8 -0.79 12.28 4.49
C ILE A 8 -1.40 11.42 5.58
N ARG A 9 -2.54 10.80 5.30
CA ARG A 9 -3.12 9.77 6.17
C ARG A 9 -2.35 8.48 5.95
N LEU A 10 -1.65 8.01 6.97
CA LEU A 10 -1.04 6.71 6.98
C LEU A 10 -2.01 5.72 7.62
N GLU A 11 -2.39 4.71 6.86
CA GLU A 11 -3.11 3.58 7.42
C GLU A 11 -2.20 2.83 8.37
N ARG A 12 -2.66 2.59 9.60
CA ARG A 12 -1.88 1.82 10.57
C ARG A 12 -1.84 0.37 10.11
N GLU A 13 -0.63 -0.18 9.96
CA GLU A 13 -0.48 -1.61 9.76
C GLU A 13 -0.84 -2.35 11.05
N SER A 14 -1.65 -3.40 10.94
CA SER A 14 -1.96 -4.34 12.00
C SER A 14 -0.76 -5.26 12.28
N VAL A 15 0.35 -4.67 12.74
CA VAL A 15 1.58 -5.38 13.06
C VAL A 15 1.90 -5.25 14.54
N ILE A 16 2.33 -6.36 15.15
CA ILE A 16 2.96 -6.36 16.46
C ILE A 16 4.46 -6.17 16.22
N PRO A 17 5.06 -5.02 16.57
CA PRO A 17 6.49 -4.74 16.30
C PRO A 17 7.43 -5.52 17.26
N VAL A 18 6.89 -6.44 18.04
CA VAL A 18 7.62 -7.26 19.01
C VAL A 18 7.90 -8.62 18.39
N LEU A 19 9.17 -9.03 18.40
CA LEU A 19 9.57 -10.35 17.94
C LEU A 19 8.82 -11.44 18.74
N LYS A 20 8.24 -12.40 18.03
CA LYS A 20 7.49 -13.52 18.63
C LYS A 20 8.22 -14.18 19.81
N PRO A 21 9.53 -14.53 19.74
CA PRO A 21 10.23 -15.13 20.87
C PRO A 21 10.25 -14.23 22.11
N ARG A 22 10.41 -12.91 21.92
CA ARG A 22 10.42 -11.93 23.00
C ARG A 22 9.04 -11.82 23.66
N LEU A 23 7.97 -11.83 22.86
CA LEU A 23 6.60 -11.83 23.36
C LEU A 23 6.32 -13.10 24.19
N ILE A 24 6.69 -14.28 23.66
CA ILE A 24 6.49 -15.55 24.34
C ILE A 24 7.26 -15.58 25.68
N MET A 25 8.53 -15.17 25.68
CA MET A 25 9.33 -15.12 26.92
C MET A 25 8.71 -14.17 27.95
N ALA A 26 8.38 -12.94 27.54
CA ALA A 26 7.77 -11.96 28.44
C ALA A 26 6.45 -12.46 29.06
N LEU A 27 5.59 -13.10 28.26
CA LEU A 27 4.34 -13.69 28.77
C LEU A 27 4.58 -14.90 29.68
N THR A 28 5.61 -15.70 29.39
CA THR A 28 5.97 -16.86 30.21
C THR A 28 6.50 -16.42 31.58
N ASP A 29 7.29 -15.36 31.63
CA ASP A 29 7.89 -14.85 32.87
C ASP A 29 6.84 -14.28 33.84
N LEU A 30 5.69 -13.81 33.33
CA LEU A 30 4.55 -13.33 34.13
C LEU A 30 3.77 -14.46 34.82
N ILE A 31 3.98 -15.72 34.44
CA ILE A 31 3.29 -16.87 35.03
C ILE A 31 4.06 -17.30 36.29
N GLU A 32 3.37 -17.43 37.43
CA GLU A 32 4.03 -17.75 38.71
C GLU A 32 4.45 -19.21 38.82
N HIS A 33 3.58 -20.15 38.42
CA HIS A 33 3.83 -21.59 38.58
C HIS A 33 4.64 -22.18 37.42
N SER A 34 5.65 -22.99 37.75
CA SER A 34 6.54 -23.62 36.76
C SER A 34 5.84 -24.66 35.88
N SER A 35 4.80 -25.34 36.40
CA SER A 35 3.92 -26.23 35.63
C SER A 35 3.25 -25.47 34.49
N ASP A 36 2.66 -24.32 34.82
CA ASP A 36 1.81 -23.54 33.93
C ASP A 36 2.66 -22.86 32.84
N ARG A 37 3.91 -22.47 33.18
CA ARG A 37 4.91 -22.02 32.19
C ARG A 37 5.16 -23.09 31.13
N ALA A 38 5.35 -24.34 31.53
CA ALA A 38 5.60 -25.44 30.58
C ALA A 38 4.37 -25.74 29.71
N GLU A 39 3.17 -25.65 30.27
CA GLU A 39 1.93 -25.80 29.51
C GLU A 39 1.69 -24.65 28.53
N PHE A 40 1.93 -23.41 28.95
CA PHE A 40 1.85 -22.23 28.08
C PHE A 40 2.80 -22.33 26.89
N LEU A 41 4.05 -22.77 27.10
CA LEU A 41 5.00 -22.99 26.00
C LEU A 41 4.53 -24.09 25.04
N LYS A 42 3.92 -25.17 25.56
CA LYS A 42 3.32 -26.22 24.71
C LYS A 42 2.14 -25.66 23.90
N LEU A 43 1.29 -24.83 24.51
CA LEU A 43 0.19 -24.15 23.83
C LEU A 43 0.71 -23.27 22.68
N CYS A 44 1.70 -22.42 22.95
CA CYS A 44 2.31 -21.56 21.94
C CYS A 44 2.82 -22.37 20.73
N LYS A 45 3.53 -23.48 20.99
CA LYS A 45 4.01 -24.38 19.92
C LYS A 45 2.87 -25.03 19.14
N ARG A 46 1.80 -25.47 19.82
CA ARG A 46 0.63 -26.07 19.16
C ARG A 46 -0.06 -25.07 18.24
N VAL A 47 -0.31 -23.85 18.73
CA VAL A 47 -0.90 -22.76 17.94
C VAL A 47 -0.04 -22.47 16.71
N GLU A 48 1.28 -22.37 16.89
CA GLU A 48 2.21 -22.18 15.78
C GLU A 48 2.11 -23.29 14.72
N TYR A 49 2.14 -24.56 15.14
CA TYR A 49 2.03 -25.67 14.20
C TYR A 49 0.68 -25.72 13.49
N THR A 50 -0.41 -25.42 14.19
CA THR A 50 -1.75 -25.35 13.58
C THR A 50 -1.80 -24.24 12.53
N ILE A 51 -1.28 -23.05 12.83
CA ILE A 51 -1.22 -21.93 11.88
C ILE A 51 -0.35 -22.29 10.67
N HIS A 52 0.83 -22.88 10.90
CA HIS A 52 1.72 -23.32 9.81
C HIS A 52 1.06 -24.37 8.91
N ALA A 53 0.36 -25.35 9.49
CA ALA A 53 -0.36 -26.36 8.73
C ALA A 53 -1.48 -25.75 7.88
N TRP A 54 -2.24 -24.79 8.43
CA TRP A 54 -3.26 -24.06 7.67
C TRP A 54 -2.69 -23.28 6.49
N TYR A 55 -1.56 -22.59 6.69
CA TYR A 55 -0.90 -21.89 5.59
C TYR A 55 -0.34 -22.84 4.54
N LEU A 56 0.19 -23.99 4.95
CA LEU A 56 0.69 -25.00 4.03
C LEU A 56 -0.43 -25.52 3.11
N LEU A 57 -1.60 -25.84 3.66
CA LEU A 57 -2.75 -26.29 2.87
C LEU A 57 -3.20 -25.22 1.85
N GLN A 58 -3.32 -23.96 2.28
CA GLN A 58 -3.66 -22.86 1.37
C GLN A 58 -2.61 -22.65 0.28
N PHE A 59 -1.34 -22.83 0.63
CA PHE A 59 -0.24 -22.73 -0.34
C PHE A 59 -0.27 -23.89 -1.34
N GLU A 60 -0.54 -25.11 -0.90
CA GLU A 60 -0.67 -26.28 -1.78
C GLU A 60 -1.80 -26.08 -2.80
N ASP A 61 -2.98 -25.63 -2.36
CA ASP A 61 -4.12 -25.34 -3.25
C ASP A 61 -3.76 -24.28 -4.31
N LEU A 62 -3.12 -23.17 -3.89
CA LEU A 62 -2.65 -22.14 -4.81
C LEU A 62 -1.61 -22.69 -5.79
N MET A 63 -0.66 -23.50 -5.31
CA MET A 63 0.42 -24.05 -6.13
C MET A 63 -0.10 -25.04 -7.18
N GLN A 64 -1.15 -25.80 -6.86
CA GLN A 64 -1.82 -26.66 -7.84
C GLN A 64 -2.39 -25.84 -8.99
N LEU A 65 -3.10 -24.75 -8.69
CA LEU A 65 -3.64 -23.83 -9.70
C LEU A 65 -2.52 -23.12 -10.47
N TYR A 66 -1.52 -22.57 -9.77
CA TYR A 66 -0.35 -21.94 -10.39
C TYR A 66 0.34 -22.88 -11.39
N SER A 67 0.39 -24.17 -11.08
CA SER A 67 1.07 -25.15 -11.93
C SER A 67 0.48 -25.24 -13.35
N LEU A 68 -0.79 -24.86 -13.53
CA LEU A 68 -1.48 -24.79 -14.84
C LEU A 68 -1.13 -23.52 -15.61
N PHE A 69 -0.79 -22.44 -14.91
CA PHE A 69 -0.54 -21.11 -15.46
C PHE A 69 0.94 -20.70 -15.40
N ASP A 70 1.83 -21.66 -15.12
CA ASP A 70 3.27 -21.47 -15.14
C ASP A 70 3.72 -20.96 -16.52
N PRO A 71 4.47 -19.85 -16.61
CA PRO A 71 4.87 -19.26 -17.90
C PRO A 71 5.69 -20.20 -18.78
N VAL A 72 6.34 -21.23 -18.23
CA VAL A 72 7.18 -22.15 -18.99
C VAL A 72 6.39 -23.38 -19.45
N ASN A 73 5.68 -24.06 -18.55
CA ASN A 73 5.06 -25.36 -18.84
C ASN A 73 3.52 -25.35 -18.82
N GLY A 74 2.90 -24.22 -18.49
CA GLY A 74 1.44 -24.13 -18.28
C GLY A 74 0.65 -24.52 -19.53
N ALA A 75 1.01 -23.97 -20.70
CA ALA A 75 0.34 -24.27 -21.96
C ALA A 75 0.31 -25.78 -22.27
N GLN A 76 1.42 -26.48 -22.08
CA GLN A 76 1.49 -27.93 -22.31
C GLN A 76 0.60 -28.72 -21.34
N LYS A 77 0.51 -28.30 -20.08
CA LYS A 77 -0.36 -28.96 -19.09
C LYS A 77 -1.83 -28.75 -19.37
N LEU A 78 -2.21 -27.54 -19.81
CA LEU A 78 -3.58 -27.24 -20.23
C LEU A 78 -3.99 -28.09 -21.43
N GLU A 79 -3.10 -28.23 -22.42
CA GLU A 79 -3.32 -29.12 -23.58
C GLU A 79 -3.47 -30.60 -23.17
N GLN A 80 -2.65 -31.07 -22.23
CA GLN A 80 -2.72 -32.45 -21.71
C GLN A 80 -4.04 -32.74 -21.00
N GLN A 81 -4.59 -31.77 -20.28
CA GLN A 81 -5.84 -31.90 -19.53
C GLN A 81 -7.09 -31.75 -20.40
N LYS A 82 -6.95 -31.27 -21.65
CA LYS A 82 -8.06 -31.09 -22.61
C LYS A 82 -9.23 -30.29 -22.05
N LEU A 83 -8.92 -29.26 -21.26
CA LEU A 83 -9.92 -28.37 -20.67
C LEU A 83 -10.56 -27.50 -21.75
N SER A 84 -11.85 -27.23 -21.59
CA SER A 84 -12.54 -26.24 -22.42
C SER A 84 -12.11 -24.81 -22.05
N PRO A 85 -12.23 -23.84 -22.98
CA PRO A 85 -11.89 -22.45 -22.69
C PRO A 85 -12.66 -21.88 -21.49
N ASP A 86 -13.93 -22.26 -21.31
CA ASP A 86 -14.75 -21.79 -20.19
C ASP A 86 -14.27 -22.35 -18.83
N GLU A 87 -13.77 -23.58 -18.80
CA GLU A 87 -13.18 -24.18 -17.59
C GLU A 87 -11.85 -23.50 -17.24
N ILE A 88 -11.04 -23.17 -18.24
CA ILE A 88 -9.78 -22.43 -18.03
C ILE A 88 -10.08 -21.06 -17.43
N ASP A 89 -11.06 -20.35 -17.98
CA ASP A 89 -11.54 -19.06 -17.45
C ASP A 89 -11.91 -19.14 -15.96
N VAL A 90 -12.61 -20.21 -15.54
CA VAL A 90 -12.98 -20.43 -14.13
C VAL A 90 -11.75 -20.67 -13.27
N LEU A 91 -10.79 -21.47 -13.75
CA LEU A 91 -9.54 -21.75 -13.03
C LEU A 91 -8.67 -20.51 -12.87
N GLU A 92 -8.62 -19.63 -13.88
CA GLU A 92 -7.91 -18.36 -13.80
C GLU A 92 -8.53 -17.42 -12.75
N GLN A 93 -9.85 -17.30 -12.70
CA GLN A 93 -10.56 -16.50 -11.69
C GLN A 93 -10.37 -17.08 -10.27
N ASN A 94 -10.39 -18.40 -10.13
CA ASN A 94 -10.11 -19.06 -8.87
C ASN A 94 -8.67 -18.81 -8.41
N PHE A 95 -7.70 -18.88 -9.33
CA PHE A 95 -6.31 -18.57 -9.04
C PHE A 95 -6.15 -17.14 -8.51
N LEU A 96 -6.76 -16.16 -9.19
CA LEU A 96 -6.75 -14.77 -8.72
C LEU A 96 -7.38 -14.65 -7.32
N THR A 97 -8.54 -15.26 -7.10
CA THR A 97 -9.23 -15.23 -5.81
C THR A 97 -8.32 -15.69 -4.67
N TYR A 98 -7.64 -16.83 -4.82
CA TYR A 98 -6.70 -17.31 -3.80
C TYR A 98 -5.47 -16.43 -3.66
N LEU A 99 -4.92 -15.93 -4.77
CA LEU A 99 -3.78 -15.02 -4.76
C LEU A 99 -4.10 -13.76 -3.98
N PHE A 100 -5.22 -13.08 -4.26
CA PHE A 100 -5.63 -11.87 -3.56
C PHE A 100 -5.91 -12.12 -2.08
N GLN A 101 -6.54 -13.25 -1.72
CA GLN A 101 -6.73 -13.62 -0.32
C GLN A 101 -5.39 -13.78 0.43
N ILE A 102 -4.38 -14.36 -0.22
CA ILE A 102 -3.04 -14.52 0.36
C ILE A 102 -2.33 -13.18 0.48
N MET A 103 -2.47 -12.31 -0.53
CA MET A 103 -1.91 -10.95 -0.50
C MET A 103 -2.52 -10.15 0.66
N ASP A 104 -3.85 -10.18 0.81
CA ASP A 104 -4.58 -9.50 1.88
C ASP A 104 -4.17 -10.02 3.27
N LYS A 105 -4.19 -11.34 3.50
CA LYS A 105 -3.70 -11.96 4.75
C LYS A 105 -2.25 -11.63 5.08
N SER A 106 -1.45 -11.34 4.05
CA SER A 106 -0.04 -10.98 4.19
C SER A 106 0.19 -9.47 4.37
N ASN A 107 -0.88 -8.69 4.54
CA ASN A 107 -0.90 -7.23 4.65
C ASN A 107 -0.35 -6.50 3.41
N PHE A 108 -0.49 -7.09 2.23
CA PHE A 108 -0.26 -6.36 0.98
C PHE A 108 -1.52 -5.62 0.58
N LYS A 109 -1.35 -4.38 0.11
CA LYS A 109 -2.42 -3.53 -0.41
C LYS A 109 -2.13 -3.18 -1.86
N ILE A 110 -3.18 -3.04 -2.67
CA ILE A 110 -3.05 -2.53 -4.03
C ILE A 110 -2.64 -1.07 -3.95
N ALA A 111 -1.60 -0.69 -4.70
CA ALA A 111 -1.13 0.69 -4.74
C ALA A 111 -2.14 1.56 -5.51
N SER A 112 -2.48 2.71 -4.94
CA SER A 112 -3.36 3.70 -5.59
C SER A 112 -2.59 4.61 -6.55
N ASP A 113 -3.31 5.28 -7.45
CA ASP A 113 -2.70 6.29 -8.35
C ASP A 113 -1.98 7.39 -7.56
N GLU A 114 -2.53 7.83 -6.42
CA GLU A 114 -1.91 8.84 -5.57
C GLU A 114 -0.56 8.36 -4.98
N GLU A 115 -0.48 7.10 -4.57
CA GLU A 115 0.75 6.51 -4.04
C GLU A 115 1.82 6.35 -5.12
N ILE A 116 1.39 6.00 -6.33
CA ILE A 116 2.26 5.87 -7.49
C ILE A 116 2.80 7.23 -7.94
N ASP A 117 1.96 8.26 -7.98
CA ASP A 117 2.38 9.63 -8.27
C ASP A 117 3.42 10.14 -7.26
N VAL A 118 3.22 9.83 -5.97
CA VAL A 118 4.20 10.15 -4.93
C VAL A 118 5.51 9.41 -5.19
N ALA A 119 5.48 8.12 -5.53
CA ALA A 119 6.67 7.35 -5.85
C ALA A 119 7.43 7.93 -7.05
N HIS A 120 6.74 8.29 -8.14
CA HIS A 120 7.34 8.93 -9.32
C HIS A 120 7.95 10.31 -9.03
N SER A 121 7.46 11.02 -8.01
CA SER A 121 8.04 12.30 -7.59
C SER A 121 9.36 12.18 -6.80
N GLY A 122 9.76 10.96 -6.41
CA GLY A 122 10.96 10.71 -5.61
C GLY A 122 12.26 11.05 -6.34
N GLN A 123 13.21 11.67 -5.64
CA GLN A 123 14.52 12.03 -6.20
C GLN A 123 15.52 10.85 -6.25
N TYR A 124 15.23 9.75 -5.54
CA TYR A 124 16.08 8.55 -5.44
C TYR A 124 15.45 7.35 -6.14
N LEU A 125 14.88 7.57 -7.33
CA LEU A 125 14.41 6.48 -8.15
C LEU A 125 15.60 5.64 -8.60
N LEU A 126 15.55 4.34 -8.32
CA LEU A 126 16.37 3.36 -9.02
C LEU A 126 15.92 3.37 -10.48
N ASN A 127 16.56 4.19 -11.30
CA ASN A 127 16.25 4.34 -12.71
C ASN A 127 16.83 3.17 -13.51
N LEU A 128 16.27 1.98 -13.32
CA LEU A 128 16.46 0.90 -14.28
C LEU A 128 15.53 1.16 -15.48
N PRO A 129 16.02 1.05 -16.73
CA PRO A 129 15.21 1.20 -17.92
C PRO A 129 14.35 -0.06 -18.12
N ILE A 130 13.45 -0.31 -17.18
CA ILE A 130 12.48 -1.41 -17.24
C ILE A 130 11.15 -0.78 -17.67
N SER A 131 10.69 -1.16 -18.86
CA SER A 131 9.39 -0.77 -19.37
C SER A 131 8.53 -2.01 -19.58
N VAL A 132 7.26 -1.92 -19.20
CA VAL A 132 6.28 -2.96 -19.47
C VAL A 132 5.79 -2.82 -20.91
N ASP A 133 5.85 -3.90 -21.69
CA ASP A 133 5.29 -3.95 -23.03
C ASP A 133 3.78 -4.22 -22.95
N GLU A 134 3.00 -3.14 -22.91
CA GLU A 134 1.53 -3.21 -22.74
C GLU A 134 0.82 -3.96 -23.88
N SER A 135 1.46 -4.12 -25.04
CA SER A 135 0.87 -4.82 -26.18
C SER A 135 0.72 -6.32 -25.95
N LYS A 136 1.49 -6.88 -25.01
CA LYS A 136 1.52 -8.31 -24.69
C LYS A 136 0.65 -8.69 -23.50
N LEU A 137 0.03 -7.71 -22.83
CA LEU A 137 -0.78 -7.95 -21.64
C LEU A 137 -2.24 -8.20 -22.02
N ASP A 138 -2.85 -9.19 -21.38
CA ASP A 138 -4.29 -9.36 -21.42
C ASP A 138 -4.98 -8.28 -20.57
N LYS A 139 -6.11 -7.79 -21.05
CA LYS A 139 -6.95 -6.78 -20.39
C LYS A 139 -8.29 -7.32 -19.91
N LYS A 140 -8.57 -8.61 -20.15
CA LYS A 140 -9.86 -9.22 -19.86
C LYS A 140 -9.87 -9.85 -18.48
N LEU A 141 -8.81 -10.57 -18.11
CA LEU A 141 -8.73 -11.35 -16.89
C LEU A 141 -8.99 -10.51 -15.62
N LEU A 142 -8.18 -9.47 -15.40
CA LEU A 142 -8.29 -8.60 -14.23
C LEU A 142 -9.56 -7.75 -14.27
N LYS A 143 -9.96 -7.30 -15.45
CA LYS A 143 -11.21 -6.55 -15.63
C LYS A 143 -12.44 -7.37 -15.23
N LYS A 144 -12.49 -8.65 -15.60
CA LYS A 144 -13.55 -9.58 -15.20
C LYS A 144 -13.52 -9.81 -13.68
N TYR A 145 -12.33 -10.05 -13.13
CA TYR A 145 -12.14 -10.25 -11.69
C TYR A 145 -12.68 -9.09 -10.85
N PHE A 146 -12.29 -7.84 -11.18
CA PHE A 146 -12.73 -6.66 -10.44
C PHE A 146 -14.18 -6.25 -10.70
N ALA A 147 -14.80 -6.73 -11.79
CA ALA A 147 -16.24 -6.57 -11.99
C ALA A 147 -17.04 -7.43 -10.99
N GLU A 148 -16.53 -8.60 -10.63
CA GLU A 148 -17.12 -9.50 -9.63
C GLU A 148 -16.70 -9.13 -8.20
N HIS A 149 -15.51 -8.53 -8.03
CA HIS A 149 -14.94 -8.12 -6.75
C HIS A 149 -14.60 -6.61 -6.76
N PRO A 150 -15.59 -5.73 -6.58
CA PRO A 150 -15.36 -4.29 -6.57
C PRO A 150 -14.37 -3.87 -5.46
N HIS A 151 -13.43 -3.00 -5.80
CA HIS A 151 -12.41 -2.47 -4.88
C HIS A 151 -12.37 -0.93 -4.99
N GLU A 152 -12.25 -0.23 -3.87
CA GLU A 152 -12.49 1.23 -3.81
C GLU A 152 -11.41 2.07 -4.52
N SER A 153 -10.14 1.67 -4.42
CA SER A 153 -8.99 2.46 -4.89
C SER A 153 -8.12 1.72 -5.93
N LEU A 154 -8.73 1.31 -7.05
CA LEU A 154 -7.97 0.68 -8.13
C LEU A 154 -7.25 1.73 -9.00
N PRO A 155 -5.98 1.51 -9.36
CA PRO A 155 -5.27 2.39 -10.28
C PRO A 155 -5.83 2.30 -11.70
N GLU A 156 -5.59 3.35 -12.52
CA GLU A 156 -6.14 3.43 -13.88
C GLU A 156 -5.74 2.24 -14.77
N PHE A 157 -4.55 1.66 -14.53
CA PHE A 157 -4.00 0.53 -15.29
C PHE A 157 -4.32 -0.86 -14.68
N ALA A 158 -5.21 -0.94 -13.68
CA ALA A 158 -5.54 -2.19 -12.98
C ALA A 158 -6.13 -3.28 -13.88
N ASP A 159 -6.58 -2.95 -15.09
CA ASP A 159 -7.03 -3.90 -16.10
C ASP A 159 -5.88 -4.70 -16.73
N LYS A 160 -4.64 -4.18 -16.68
CA LYS A 160 -3.44 -4.79 -17.28
C LYS A 160 -2.57 -5.49 -16.25
N TYR A 161 -2.26 -4.81 -15.15
CA TYR A 161 -1.39 -5.32 -14.09
C TYR A 161 -1.68 -4.61 -12.78
N ILE A 162 -1.21 -5.20 -11.68
CA ILE A 162 -1.44 -4.68 -10.33
C ILE A 162 -0.10 -4.55 -9.64
N ILE A 163 0.07 -3.45 -8.93
CA ILE A 163 1.21 -3.22 -8.06
C ILE A 163 0.72 -3.38 -6.63
N PHE A 164 1.35 -4.28 -5.88
CA PHE A 164 1.13 -4.41 -4.45
C PHE A 164 2.22 -3.69 -3.69
N ARG A 165 1.82 -2.96 -2.66
CA ARG A 165 2.71 -2.39 -1.64
C ARG A 165 2.49 -3.08 -0.30
N ARG A 166 3.52 -3.05 0.53
CA ARG A 166 3.46 -3.48 1.94
C ARG A 166 4.44 -2.65 2.73
N GLY A 167 4.06 -2.23 3.92
CA GLY A 167 4.82 -1.27 4.70
C GLY A 167 4.54 0.16 4.25
N ILE A 168 4.57 1.08 5.21
CA ILE A 168 4.85 2.49 4.92
C ILE A 168 6.03 2.90 5.80
N GLY A 169 7.10 3.38 5.15
CA GLY A 169 8.31 3.84 5.81
C GLY A 169 8.43 5.36 5.76
N PHE A 170 9.15 5.92 6.74
CA PHE A 170 9.57 7.31 6.67
C PHE A 170 10.84 7.41 5.82
N ASP A 171 10.72 8.06 4.67
CA ASP A 171 11.90 8.51 3.92
C ASP A 171 12.39 9.83 4.52
N LYS A 172 13.58 9.79 5.14
CA LYS A 172 14.24 10.96 5.71
C LYS A 172 15.62 11.11 5.08
N THR A 173 15.79 12.16 4.31
CA THR A 173 17.08 12.54 3.76
C THR A 173 17.70 13.67 4.57
N THR A 174 18.97 13.50 4.93
CA THR A 174 19.76 14.51 5.64
C THR A 174 20.99 14.81 4.80
N ASN A 175 20.99 15.98 4.17
CA ASN A 175 22.13 16.49 3.41
C ASN A 175 22.25 18.01 3.63
N TYR A 176 23.31 18.64 3.11
CA TYR A 176 23.52 20.08 3.30
C TYR A 176 22.46 20.93 2.57
N PHE A 177 21.77 20.38 1.56
CA PHE A 177 20.67 20.97 0.78
C PHE A 177 20.90 22.46 0.46
N PHE A 178 22.13 22.84 0.14
CA PHE A 178 22.52 24.25 0.05
C PHE A 178 21.84 24.92 -1.14
N LEU A 179 21.82 24.24 -2.29
CA LEU A 179 21.16 24.72 -3.51
C LEU A 179 19.65 24.84 -3.32
N GLU A 180 19.00 23.85 -2.73
CA GLU A 180 17.56 23.85 -2.46
C GLU A 180 17.16 24.94 -1.46
N LYS A 181 18.02 25.20 -0.46
CA LYS A 181 17.83 26.32 0.48
C LYS A 181 17.97 27.68 -0.22
N VAL A 182 18.95 27.82 -1.11
CA VAL A 182 19.16 29.06 -1.89
C VAL A 182 17.99 29.29 -2.83
N ASP A 183 17.55 28.28 -3.60
CA ASP A 183 16.40 28.37 -4.50
C ASP A 183 15.11 28.69 -3.75
N MET A 184 14.93 28.16 -2.54
CA MET A 184 13.81 28.52 -1.68
C MET A 184 13.87 29.99 -1.23
N ILE A 185 15.04 30.49 -0.82
CA ILE A 185 15.22 31.90 -0.43
C ILE A 185 14.92 32.80 -1.64
N ILE A 186 15.46 32.48 -2.81
CA ILE A 186 15.22 33.20 -4.07
C ILE A 186 13.73 33.23 -4.38
N SER A 187 13.04 32.08 -4.33
CA SER A 187 11.60 31.97 -4.59
C SER A 187 10.76 32.80 -3.62
N ARG A 188 11.14 32.86 -2.34
CA ARG A 188 10.46 33.68 -1.33
C ARG A 188 10.70 35.17 -1.54
N ILE A 189 11.92 35.57 -1.87
CA ILE A 189 12.26 36.96 -2.18
C ILE A 189 11.49 37.40 -3.44
N TRP A 190 11.49 36.61 -4.50
CA TRP A 190 10.70 36.89 -5.71
C TRP A 190 9.20 36.95 -5.42
N GLY A 191 8.67 36.00 -4.64
CA GLY A 191 7.27 36.04 -4.23
C GLY A 191 6.92 37.29 -3.41
N TRP A 192 7.81 37.74 -2.53
CA TRP A 192 7.63 38.98 -1.77
C TRP A 192 7.72 40.23 -2.66
N ILE A 193 8.71 40.29 -3.56
CA ILE A 193 8.87 41.36 -4.55
C ILE A 193 7.61 41.43 -5.42
N LEU A 194 7.16 40.31 -6.00
CA LEU A 194 5.96 40.23 -6.85
C LEU A 194 4.69 40.63 -6.10
N ARG A 195 4.56 40.26 -4.81
CA ARG A 195 3.44 40.69 -3.96
C ARG A 195 3.47 42.19 -3.67
N LYS A 196 4.65 42.78 -3.46
CA LYS A 196 4.81 44.22 -3.23
C LYS A 196 4.66 45.04 -4.50
N THR A 197 5.07 44.52 -5.66
CA THR A 197 5.01 45.26 -6.93
C THR A 197 3.63 45.23 -7.58
N ARG A 198 2.65 44.49 -7.02
CA ARG A 198 1.23 44.47 -7.48
C ARG A 198 1.06 44.33 -9.00
N LEU A 199 2.04 43.75 -9.68
CA LEU A 199 2.13 43.73 -11.15
C LEU A 199 1.42 42.55 -11.81
N PHE A 200 0.64 41.78 -11.04
CA PHE A 200 -0.44 40.96 -11.58
C PHE A 200 -1.71 41.16 -10.74
N SER A 201 -2.45 42.20 -11.09
CA SER A 201 -3.88 42.29 -10.77
C SER A 201 -4.61 41.06 -11.31
N ARG A 202 -5.38 40.41 -10.44
CA ARG A 202 -6.64 39.70 -10.75
C ARG A 202 -6.74 39.03 -12.13
N ARG A 203 -6.60 37.70 -12.14
CA ARG A 203 -7.59 36.86 -12.85
C ARG A 203 -8.21 35.90 -11.84
N SER A 204 -9.45 36.19 -11.48
CA SER A 204 -10.36 35.23 -10.87
C SER A 204 -10.63 34.15 -11.91
N SER A 205 -9.97 33.00 -11.79
CA SER A 205 -10.43 31.78 -12.44
C SER A 205 -11.31 31.04 -11.42
N SER A 206 -12.60 30.99 -11.71
CA SER A 206 -13.54 30.19 -10.95
C SER A 206 -13.22 28.72 -11.18
N ARG A 207 -12.62 28.06 -10.19
CA ARG A 207 -12.78 26.62 -10.03
C ARG A 207 -13.69 26.39 -8.84
N HIS A 208 -14.92 26.00 -9.13
CA HIS A 208 -15.83 25.36 -8.18
C HIS A 208 -15.07 24.19 -7.52
N GLN A 209 -14.63 24.39 -6.27
CA GLN A 209 -14.42 23.27 -5.36
C GLN A 209 -15.76 23.01 -4.69
N LYS A 210 -16.26 21.81 -4.95
CA LYS A 210 -17.46 21.19 -4.37
C LYS A 210 -17.40 21.35 -2.84
N ASN A 211 -18.46 21.89 -2.27
CA ASN A 211 -18.64 22.10 -0.83
C ASN A 211 -18.33 20.82 -0.03
N LEU A 212 -17.31 20.88 0.83
CA LEU A 212 -17.22 20.00 2.00
C LEU A 212 -18.06 20.68 3.10
N LYS A 213 -19.24 20.12 3.36
CA LYS A 213 -20.06 20.50 4.52
C LYS A 213 -19.25 20.21 5.78
N LYS A 214 -19.04 21.25 6.58
CA LYS A 214 -18.85 21.10 8.02
C LYS A 214 -20.15 20.51 8.59
N ASP A 215 -20.04 19.38 9.26
CA ASP A 215 -21.00 19.01 10.28
C ASP A 215 -20.25 19.04 11.61
N ASP A 216 -20.50 20.10 12.37
CA ASP A 216 -20.10 20.22 13.77
C ASP A 216 -21.22 19.55 14.58
N GLY A 217 -20.97 18.36 15.16
CA GLY A 217 -22.00 17.74 15.99
C GLY A 217 -21.72 16.33 16.52
N ILE A 218 -21.17 16.29 17.74
CA ILE A 218 -21.45 15.32 18.81
C ILE A 218 -20.58 14.04 18.85
N ASN A 219 -19.80 13.96 19.95
CA ASN A 219 -19.06 12.83 20.47
C ASN A 219 -19.88 11.52 20.54
N SER A 220 -19.28 10.44 20.05
CA SER A 220 -19.37 9.11 20.65
C SER A 220 -18.05 8.36 20.48
N GLU A 221 -17.23 8.44 21.52
CA GLU A 221 -16.38 7.39 22.07
C GLU A 221 -15.84 6.28 21.14
N VAL A 222 -14.51 6.34 20.96
CA VAL A 222 -13.56 5.24 20.64
C VAL A 222 -13.66 4.63 19.24
N GLU A 223 -13.23 5.38 18.22
CA GLU A 223 -12.85 4.79 16.92
C GLU A 223 -11.82 5.68 16.21
N ASP A 224 -10.77 5.03 15.68
CA ASP A 224 -9.78 5.51 14.71
C ASP A 224 -9.03 6.83 14.96
N GLN A 225 -7.96 6.74 15.77
CA GLN A 225 -6.83 7.68 15.62
C GLN A 225 -5.98 7.25 14.42
N ASP A 226 -6.40 7.65 13.23
CA ASP A 226 -5.59 7.61 12.01
C ASP A 226 -4.23 8.29 12.23
N LEU A 227 -3.16 7.67 11.72
CA LEU A 227 -1.81 8.27 11.77
C LEU A 227 -1.70 9.35 10.71
N TYR A 228 -1.95 10.60 11.10
CA TYR A 228 -1.74 11.76 10.24
C TYR A 228 -0.27 12.19 10.27
N VAL A 229 0.43 12.07 9.14
CA VAL A 229 1.82 12.53 8.99
C VAL A 229 1.85 13.80 8.16
N GLU A 230 2.36 14.89 8.73
CA GLU A 230 2.60 16.12 7.99
C GLU A 230 3.85 15.97 7.10
N ARG A 231 3.68 16.08 5.78
CA ARG A 231 4.77 16.12 4.83
C ARG A 231 5.44 17.50 4.90
N ILE A 232 6.60 17.56 5.54
CA ILE A 232 7.40 18.78 5.60
C ILE A 232 8.29 18.85 4.36
N ARG A 233 7.90 19.68 3.39
CA ARG A 233 8.79 20.08 2.28
C ARG A 233 9.61 21.31 2.70
N ILE A 234 10.85 21.41 2.21
CA ILE A 234 11.71 22.58 2.43
C ILE A 234 10.95 23.87 2.07
N GLU A 235 10.22 23.87 0.95
CA GLU A 235 9.40 24.99 0.48
C GLU A 235 8.39 25.51 1.52
N ASN A 236 7.79 24.58 2.27
CA ASN A 236 6.73 24.85 3.24
C ASN A 236 7.25 25.12 4.65
N MET A 237 8.54 24.89 4.90
CA MET A 237 9.17 24.98 6.22
C MET A 237 9.19 26.43 6.74
N GLU A 238 8.79 26.66 8.00
CA GLU A 238 8.95 27.96 8.64
C GLU A 238 10.43 28.16 9.00
N LEU A 239 11.07 29.16 8.39
CA LEU A 239 12.42 29.57 8.75
C LEU A 239 12.25 30.63 9.85
N ARG A 240 12.76 30.33 11.05
CA ARG A 240 12.89 31.33 12.13
C ARG A 240 14.11 32.21 11.90
#